data_AF-A0A945N593-F1
#
_entry.id   AF-A0A945N593-F1
#
_cell.length_a   1.000
_cell.length_b   1.000
_cell.length_c   1.000
_cell.angle_alpha   90.00
_cell.angle_beta   90.00
_cell.angle_gamma   90.00
#
_symmetry.space_group_name_H-M   'P 1'
#
loop_
_entity.id
_entity.type
_entity.pdbx_description
1 polymer ?
#
loop_
_entity_poly.entity_id
_entity_poly.type
_entity_poly.pdbx_seq_one_letter_code
_entity_poly.pdbx_strand_id
1 'polypeptide(L)'
;MVGHNVRKTLLTTVATCAMVMGVGIGSANAFGIEDAWNLNFSVINGANPHGWVGLTDMTSMDHVVLDGESTVTQTVVGFNPLGQSFSDSGYLNLIGNNPEGGGGFDPALLHLNPVANGFGMNVFFEFTALAGTLKFDETIAFTPGSGTIKLWIEDDADSSSSTGDVLELAEFMIIAPSGGSDLDFFGGGGQNATIDITLMQTSGIAGLYTDMNGFEFAMNDPEVQHLGNMDALLDPNLNPNPDNTGIDPMGNGVSLITVQNAGQYNIKTIPEASSMAAFGFGLLGLMGMARRRRQTA
;
A
#
# COMPACT_ATOMS: atom_id res chain seq x y z
N MET A 1 50.43 32.03 18.69
CA MET A 1 50.27 30.75 17.96
C MET A 1 49.08 30.01 18.54
N VAL A 2 47.92 30.05 17.88
CA VAL A 2 46.99 28.91 17.80
C VAL A 2 46.18 29.17 16.53
N GLY A 3 46.53 28.47 15.46
CA GLY A 3 45.66 28.33 14.29
C GLY A 3 44.70 27.18 14.57
N HIS A 4 43.40 27.40 14.34
CA HIS A 4 42.46 26.30 14.20
C HIS A 4 41.85 26.35 12.80
N ASN A 5 42.16 25.31 12.05
CA ASN A 5 41.69 25.02 10.72
C ASN A 5 40.19 24.77 10.73
N VAL A 6 39.48 25.44 9.81
CA VAL A 6 38.11 25.12 9.43
C VAL A 6 38.09 23.75 8.75
N ARG A 7 37.36 22.77 9.30
CA ARG A 7 36.98 21.54 8.61
C ARG A 7 35.52 21.17 8.92
N LYS A 8 34.70 21.33 7.86
CA LYS A 8 33.45 20.65 7.49
C LYS A 8 32.83 19.71 8.53
N THR A 9 31.61 20.03 8.97
CA THR A 9 30.71 19.11 9.68
C THR A 9 29.57 18.75 8.75
N LEU A 10 29.45 17.46 8.43
CA LEU A 10 28.35 16.84 7.70
C LEU A 10 27.47 16.10 8.74
N LEU A 11 26.16 16.04 8.48
CA LEU A 11 25.14 15.21 9.13
C LEU A 11 24.82 15.51 10.61
N THR A 12 23.54 15.66 10.95
CA THR A 12 22.70 14.56 11.50
C THR A 12 21.28 15.08 11.72
N THR A 13 20.32 14.39 11.11
CA THR A 13 18.87 14.48 11.29
C THR A 13 18.47 14.46 12.77
N VAL A 14 17.70 15.44 13.23
CA VAL A 14 17.05 15.40 14.55
C VAL A 14 15.59 15.02 14.33
N ALA A 15 15.31 13.76 14.63
CA ALA A 15 13.98 13.29 14.96
C ALA A 15 13.54 13.95 16.28
N THR A 16 12.34 14.52 16.31
CA THR A 16 11.61 14.73 17.57
C THR A 16 10.10 14.64 17.35
N CYS A 17 9.56 13.56 17.90
CA CYS A 17 8.30 13.46 18.65
C CYS A 17 6.96 13.63 17.92
N ALA A 18 6.35 12.49 17.60
CA ALA A 18 4.96 12.23 17.96
C ALA A 18 4.87 10.83 18.61
N MET A 19 5.04 10.81 19.94
CA MET A 19 4.56 9.71 20.78
C MET A 19 3.13 9.98 21.22
N VAL A 20 2.41 8.91 21.58
CA VAL A 20 1.05 8.78 22.17
C VAL A 20 0.03 8.33 21.09
N MET A 21 -0.47 7.10 20.99
CA MET A 21 -0.48 5.82 21.75
C MET A 21 -0.71 4.70 20.70
N GLY A 22 -0.32 3.43 20.80
CA GLY A 22 -0.11 2.54 21.93
C GLY A 22 -0.58 1.13 21.51
N VAL A 23 0.22 0.42 20.70
CA VAL A 23 0.30 -1.05 20.64
C VAL A 23 1.78 -1.36 20.48
N GLY A 24 2.29 -2.31 21.27
CA GLY A 24 3.71 -2.48 21.54
C GLY A 24 4.58 -2.59 20.29
N ILE A 25 5.46 -1.61 20.10
CA ILE A 25 6.58 -1.75 19.19
C ILE A 25 7.55 -2.71 19.88
N GLY A 26 7.47 -3.98 19.52
CA GLY A 26 8.53 -4.95 19.78
C GLY A 26 9.86 -4.41 19.25
N SER A 27 10.96 -4.89 19.83
CA SER A 27 12.34 -4.60 19.40
C SER A 27 12.46 -4.52 17.87
N ALA A 28 13.22 -3.54 17.37
CA ALA A 28 13.50 -3.27 15.96
C ALA A 28 13.93 -4.53 15.19
N ASN A 29 12.95 -5.34 14.80
CA ASN A 29 13.09 -6.35 13.78
C ASN A 29 13.03 -5.58 12.47
N ALA A 30 14.04 -5.77 11.62
CA ALA A 30 14.01 -5.26 10.26
C ALA A 30 12.95 -6.08 9.51
N PHE A 31 11.70 -5.66 9.64
CA PHE A 31 10.68 -5.69 8.61
C PHE A 31 11.22 -6.03 7.21
N GLY A 32 10.77 -7.16 6.63
CA GLY A 32 11.08 -7.57 5.26
C GLY A 32 9.82 -7.56 4.39
N ILE A 33 9.95 -7.23 3.11
CA ILE A 33 8.88 -7.52 2.14
C ILE A 33 8.71 -9.04 2.14
N GLU A 34 7.46 -9.49 2.23
CA GLU A 34 7.11 -10.89 2.20
C GLU A 34 7.40 -11.45 0.82
N ASP A 35 8.19 -12.51 0.79
CA ASP A 35 8.62 -13.19 -0.41
C ASP A 35 7.66 -14.36 -0.70
N ALA A 36 7.23 -14.49 -1.96
CA ALA A 36 6.43 -15.60 -2.46
C ALA A 36 5.07 -15.81 -1.76
N TRP A 37 4.39 -14.73 -1.36
CA TRP A 37 3.03 -14.80 -0.78
C TRP A 37 1.97 -15.17 -1.82
N ASN A 38 0.78 -15.57 -1.37
CA ASN A 38 -0.34 -15.96 -2.23
C ASN A 38 -1.59 -15.10 -1.99
N LEU A 39 -2.36 -14.91 -3.05
CA LEU A 39 -3.72 -14.35 -3.04
C LEU A 39 -4.67 -15.43 -3.58
N ASN A 40 -5.47 -15.99 -2.67
CA ASN A 40 -6.18 -17.23 -2.92
C ASN A 40 -7.64 -16.98 -3.29
N PHE A 41 -7.96 -16.77 -4.57
CA PHE A 41 -9.36 -16.62 -4.99
C PHE A 41 -10.15 -17.92 -4.91
N SER A 42 -9.48 -19.08 -4.85
CA SER A 42 -10.18 -20.37 -4.80
C SER A 42 -11.06 -20.54 -3.56
N VAL A 43 -10.75 -19.82 -2.47
CA VAL A 43 -11.56 -19.79 -1.24
C VAL A 43 -12.99 -19.28 -1.49
N ILE A 44 -13.21 -18.53 -2.57
CA ILE A 44 -14.47 -17.90 -2.94
C ILE A 44 -15.43 -18.91 -3.60
N ASN A 45 -14.91 -19.95 -4.28
CA ASN A 45 -15.68 -20.89 -5.12
C ASN A 45 -16.84 -21.62 -4.43
N GLY A 46 -16.85 -21.70 -3.09
CA GLY A 46 -17.89 -22.37 -2.31
C GLY A 46 -18.68 -21.46 -1.39
N ALA A 47 -18.34 -20.17 -1.33
CA ALA A 47 -18.81 -19.25 -0.30
C ALA A 47 -19.43 -17.96 -0.86
N ASN A 48 -19.30 -17.70 -2.17
CA ASN A 48 -19.86 -16.49 -2.77
C ASN A 48 -21.37 -16.63 -3.05
N PRO A 49 -22.15 -15.55 -2.87
CA PRO A 49 -23.60 -15.56 -3.11
C PRO A 49 -23.97 -15.57 -4.61
N HIS A 50 -23.02 -15.29 -5.49
CA HIS A 50 -23.22 -15.07 -6.93
C HIS A 50 -23.07 -16.34 -7.76
N GLY A 51 -22.61 -17.43 -7.15
CA GLY A 51 -22.43 -18.73 -7.79
C GLY A 51 -21.20 -18.84 -8.70
N TRP A 52 -20.22 -17.94 -8.56
CA TRP A 52 -18.95 -18.02 -9.28
C TRP A 52 -18.17 -19.27 -8.92
N VAL A 53 -17.51 -19.86 -9.92
CA VAL A 53 -16.78 -21.13 -9.78
C VAL A 53 -15.49 -21.12 -10.59
N GLY A 54 -14.56 -22.00 -10.22
CA GLY A 54 -13.30 -22.18 -10.93
C GLY A 54 -12.34 -21.00 -10.82
N LEU A 55 -12.52 -20.13 -9.82
CA LEU A 55 -11.51 -19.16 -9.39
C LEU A 55 -10.26 -19.91 -8.90
N THR A 56 -9.07 -19.45 -9.26
CA THR A 56 -7.79 -20.06 -8.88
C THR A 56 -6.90 -19.08 -8.12
N ASP A 57 -5.82 -19.58 -7.52
CA ASP A 57 -4.97 -18.77 -6.66
C ASP A 57 -3.80 -18.16 -7.44
N MET A 58 -3.49 -16.89 -7.16
CA MET A 58 -2.24 -16.26 -7.57
C MET A 58 -1.18 -16.62 -6.54
N THR A 59 -0.23 -17.48 -6.91
CA THR A 59 0.75 -18.06 -5.98
C THR A 59 2.17 -17.60 -6.23
N SER A 60 3.00 -17.63 -5.18
CA SER A 60 4.42 -17.27 -5.26
C SER A 60 4.63 -15.88 -5.83
N MET A 61 3.86 -14.91 -5.34
CA MET A 61 3.94 -13.54 -5.79
C MET A 61 5.12 -12.84 -5.15
N ASP A 62 5.88 -12.11 -5.97
CA ASP A 62 6.74 -11.04 -5.49
C ASP A 62 5.83 -9.83 -5.17
N HIS A 63 5.23 -9.27 -6.22
CA HIS A 63 4.28 -8.17 -6.10
C HIS A 63 3.10 -8.30 -7.06
N VAL A 64 2.01 -7.65 -6.68
CA VAL A 64 0.85 -7.40 -7.53
C VAL A 64 1.08 -6.12 -8.31
N VAL A 65 0.61 -6.08 -9.57
CA VAL A 65 0.62 -4.90 -10.43
C VAL A 65 -0.77 -4.27 -10.44
N LEU A 66 -0.80 -2.95 -10.25
CA LEU A 66 -2.02 -2.15 -10.14
C LEU A 66 -2.10 -1.10 -11.24
N ASP A 67 -3.31 -0.79 -11.70
CA ASP A 67 -3.65 0.43 -12.43
C ASP A 67 -5.01 0.97 -12.02
N GLY A 68 -5.31 2.22 -12.32
CA GLY A 68 -6.62 2.78 -12.05
C GLY A 68 -6.61 4.29 -12.07
N GLU A 69 -7.63 4.88 -11.47
CA GLU A 69 -7.87 6.31 -11.52
C GLU A 69 -8.41 6.80 -10.19
N SER A 70 -8.11 8.06 -9.86
CA SER A 70 -8.70 8.71 -8.69
C SER A 70 -8.95 10.18 -8.90
N THR A 71 -9.83 10.73 -8.06
CA THR A 71 -10.16 12.14 -8.00
C THR A 71 -9.74 12.71 -6.65
N VAL A 72 -8.80 13.65 -6.69
CA VAL A 72 -8.35 14.39 -5.53
C VAL A 72 -9.12 15.71 -5.44
N THR A 73 -9.86 15.87 -4.35
CA THR A 73 -10.51 17.11 -3.95
C THR A 73 -9.60 17.85 -2.98
N GLN A 74 -9.01 18.95 -3.43
CA GLN A 74 -8.04 19.73 -2.67
C GLN A 74 -8.61 21.05 -2.18
N THR A 75 -8.37 21.39 -0.91
CA THR A 75 -8.65 22.72 -0.38
C THR A 75 -7.54 23.70 -0.77
N VAL A 76 -7.92 24.90 -1.21
CA VAL A 76 -7.00 26.00 -1.54
C VAL A 76 -7.36 27.21 -0.69
N VAL A 77 -6.36 27.83 -0.04
CA VAL A 77 -6.56 29.03 0.79
C VAL A 77 -5.55 30.10 0.38
N GLY A 78 -6.03 31.28 0.00
CA GLY A 78 -5.20 32.39 -0.45
C GLY A 78 -4.32 32.04 -1.66
N PHE A 79 -4.84 31.25 -2.60
CA PHE A 79 -4.12 30.68 -3.76
C PHE A 79 -2.99 29.72 -3.39
N ASN A 80 -2.94 29.23 -2.15
CA ASN A 80 -1.93 28.30 -1.70
C ASN A 80 -2.55 26.96 -1.27
N PRO A 81 -2.25 25.85 -1.96
CA PRO A 81 -2.68 24.53 -1.54
C PRO A 81 -1.78 23.94 -0.43
N LEU A 82 -0.57 24.48 -0.22
CA LEU A 82 0.37 23.96 0.77
C LEU A 82 -0.15 24.16 2.20
N GLY A 83 -0.01 23.12 3.01
CA GLY A 83 -0.53 23.04 4.36
C GLY A 83 -2.04 22.77 4.44
N GLN A 84 -2.74 22.65 3.31
CA GLN A 84 -4.18 22.42 3.25
C GLN A 84 -4.52 20.94 3.15
N SER A 85 -5.76 20.60 3.52
CA SER A 85 -6.29 19.25 3.42
C SER A 85 -6.67 18.88 1.99
N PHE A 86 -6.60 17.59 1.70
CA PHE A 86 -7.19 16.99 0.51
C PHE A 86 -8.00 15.74 0.90
N SER A 87 -8.86 15.31 -0.01
CA SER A 87 -9.56 14.03 0.01
C SER A 87 -9.34 13.34 -1.33
N ASP A 88 -9.06 12.04 -1.32
CA ASP A 88 -8.84 11.22 -2.51
C ASP A 88 -9.85 10.06 -2.56
N SER A 89 -10.36 9.75 -3.75
CA SER A 89 -11.36 8.69 -3.97
C SER A 89 -11.23 8.14 -5.38
N GLY A 90 -11.33 6.83 -5.53
CA GLY A 90 -11.09 6.15 -6.81
C GLY A 90 -10.96 4.66 -6.64
N TYR A 91 -10.33 4.04 -7.64
CA TYR A 91 -10.09 2.60 -7.66
C TYR A 91 -8.72 2.25 -8.24
N LEU A 92 -8.25 1.04 -7.91
CA LEU A 92 -7.06 0.41 -8.46
C LEU A 92 -7.37 -1.05 -8.77
N ASN A 93 -7.40 -1.40 -10.05
CA ASN A 93 -7.52 -2.77 -10.52
C ASN A 93 -6.25 -3.57 -10.28
N LEU A 94 -6.44 -4.83 -9.94
CA LEU A 94 -5.43 -5.87 -9.97
C LEU A 94 -5.32 -6.40 -11.41
N ILE A 95 -4.26 -6.02 -12.11
CA ILE A 95 -4.03 -6.45 -13.50
C ILE A 95 -3.39 -7.84 -13.53
N GLY A 96 -2.58 -8.15 -12.52
CA GLY A 96 -1.83 -9.39 -12.41
C GLY A 96 -0.72 -9.29 -11.38
N ASN A 97 0.22 -10.24 -11.42
CA ASN A 97 1.39 -10.25 -10.56
C ASN A 97 2.66 -10.61 -11.33
N ASN A 98 3.80 -10.31 -10.71
CA ASN A 98 5.07 -10.88 -11.10
C ASN A 98 5.41 -12.02 -10.13
N PRO A 99 5.55 -13.27 -10.61
CA PRO A 99 5.95 -14.36 -9.75
C PRO A 99 7.43 -14.29 -9.35
N GLU A 100 7.71 -14.70 -8.13
CA GLU A 100 9.04 -14.95 -7.59
C GLU A 100 9.86 -15.91 -8.49
N GLY A 101 11.18 -15.73 -8.51
CA GLY A 101 12.08 -16.61 -9.29
C GLY A 101 12.08 -16.42 -10.82
N GLY A 102 11.49 -15.34 -11.34
CA GLY A 102 11.60 -14.95 -12.76
C GLY A 102 10.53 -15.54 -13.67
N GLY A 103 9.34 -15.84 -13.12
CA GLY A 103 8.15 -16.06 -13.93
C GLY A 103 7.82 -14.82 -14.77
N GLY A 104 7.27 -15.00 -15.98
CA GLY A 104 6.68 -13.89 -16.72
C GLY A 104 5.47 -13.32 -15.97
N PHE A 105 5.04 -12.11 -16.33
CA PHE A 105 3.82 -11.51 -15.80
C PHE A 105 2.64 -12.48 -15.89
N ASP A 106 1.95 -12.66 -14.77
CA ASP A 106 0.80 -13.55 -14.63
C ASP A 106 -0.50 -12.71 -14.49
N PRO A 107 -1.33 -12.62 -15.56
CA PRO A 107 -2.53 -11.78 -15.55
C PRO A 107 -3.58 -12.28 -14.55
N ALA A 108 -4.15 -11.36 -13.77
CA ALA A 108 -5.19 -11.67 -12.78
C ALA A 108 -6.40 -12.36 -13.41
N LEU A 109 -6.79 -11.96 -14.62
CA LEU A 109 -7.92 -12.52 -15.35
C LEU A 109 -7.82 -14.04 -15.57
N LEU A 110 -6.61 -14.62 -15.65
CA LEU A 110 -6.44 -16.08 -15.75
C LEU A 110 -6.99 -16.80 -14.52
N HIS A 111 -6.92 -16.15 -13.36
CA HIS A 111 -7.35 -16.68 -12.07
C HIS A 111 -8.82 -16.44 -11.77
N LEU A 112 -9.47 -15.54 -12.51
CA LEU A 112 -10.89 -15.25 -12.37
C LEU A 112 -11.78 -16.17 -13.23
N ASN A 113 -11.17 -16.96 -14.12
CA ASN A 113 -11.85 -17.89 -15.03
C ASN A 113 -13.05 -17.23 -15.76
N PRO A 114 -12.78 -16.26 -16.66
CA PRO A 114 -13.83 -15.51 -17.36
C PRO A 114 -14.71 -16.39 -18.24
N VAL A 115 -14.27 -17.60 -18.60
CA VAL A 115 -15.08 -18.56 -19.35
C VAL A 115 -16.23 -19.10 -18.49
N ALA A 116 -15.98 -19.35 -17.20
CA ALA A 116 -17.00 -19.84 -16.29
C ALA A 116 -17.85 -18.70 -15.69
N ASN A 117 -17.25 -17.53 -15.46
CA ASN A 117 -17.84 -16.47 -14.65
C ASN A 117 -18.16 -15.17 -15.42
N GLY A 118 -17.81 -15.08 -16.71
CA GLY A 118 -18.04 -13.90 -17.55
C GLY A 118 -16.76 -13.13 -17.88
N PHE A 119 -16.72 -12.55 -19.09
CA PHE A 119 -15.55 -11.82 -19.59
C PHE A 119 -15.35 -10.42 -18.98
N GLY A 120 -16.13 -10.05 -17.95
CA GLY A 120 -16.05 -8.79 -17.23
C GLY A 120 -15.48 -8.90 -15.81
N MET A 121 -15.01 -10.07 -15.38
CA MET A 121 -14.49 -10.17 -14.01
C MET A 121 -13.23 -9.34 -13.81
N ASN A 122 -13.19 -8.56 -12.73
CA ASN A 122 -12.01 -7.88 -12.25
C ASN A 122 -11.92 -7.97 -10.72
N VAL A 123 -10.75 -7.61 -10.19
CA VAL A 123 -10.51 -7.45 -8.75
C VAL A 123 -9.92 -6.07 -8.57
N PHE A 124 -10.38 -5.30 -7.61
CA PHE A 124 -9.97 -3.91 -7.45
C PHE A 124 -10.02 -3.44 -6.01
N PHE A 125 -9.07 -2.58 -5.65
CA PHE A 125 -9.23 -1.73 -4.49
C PHE A 125 -10.15 -0.58 -4.85
N GLU A 126 -11.16 -0.33 -4.03
CA GLU A 126 -11.92 0.91 -4.04
C GLU A 126 -11.58 1.69 -2.77
N PHE A 127 -11.35 2.98 -2.92
CA PHE A 127 -11.10 3.87 -1.80
C PHE A 127 -11.97 5.10 -1.85
N THR A 128 -12.50 5.45 -0.69
CA THR A 128 -13.44 6.57 -0.54
C THR A 128 -12.96 7.49 0.56
N ALA A 129 -12.90 8.78 0.23
CA ALA A 129 -12.58 9.87 1.13
C ALA A 129 -11.29 9.68 1.96
N LEU A 130 -10.22 9.17 1.33
CA LEU A 130 -8.90 9.12 1.96
C LEU A 130 -8.42 10.55 2.20
N ALA A 131 -8.31 10.94 3.47
CA ALA A 131 -8.02 12.32 3.82
C ALA A 131 -6.52 12.49 4.08
N GLY A 132 -5.98 13.63 3.69
CA GLY A 132 -4.58 13.94 3.92
C GLY A 132 -4.29 15.43 4.00
N THR A 133 -3.02 15.76 4.08
CA THR A 133 -2.53 17.15 4.04
C THR A 133 -1.39 17.23 3.04
N LEU A 134 -1.43 18.25 2.18
CA LEU A 134 -0.27 18.64 1.38
C LEU A 134 0.70 19.40 2.28
N LYS A 135 1.91 18.89 2.45
CA LYS A 135 2.92 19.47 3.33
C LYS A 135 3.58 20.68 2.66
N PHE A 136 4.27 21.48 3.47
CA PHE A 136 5.01 22.65 2.99
C PHE A 136 6.26 22.30 2.19
N ASP A 137 6.67 21.04 2.18
CA ASP A 137 7.71 20.48 1.32
C ASP A 137 7.15 19.80 0.06
N GLU A 138 5.90 20.13 -0.29
CA GLU A 138 5.18 19.65 -1.49
C GLU A 138 4.83 18.15 -1.46
N THR A 139 5.15 17.43 -0.37
CA THR A 139 4.75 16.02 -0.22
C THR A 139 3.34 15.86 0.31
N ILE A 140 2.66 14.77 -0.05
CA ILE A 140 1.40 14.40 0.60
C ILE A 140 1.61 13.47 1.81
N ALA A 141 0.75 13.62 2.81
CA ALA A 141 0.62 12.64 3.89
C ALA A 141 -0.84 12.32 4.14
N PHE A 142 -1.19 11.03 4.12
CA PHE A 142 -2.52 10.57 4.49
C PHE A 142 -2.68 10.57 6.02
N THR A 143 -3.91 10.81 6.45
CA THR A 143 -4.32 10.73 7.85
C THR A 143 -4.61 9.26 8.16
N PRO A 144 -3.95 8.64 9.15
CA PRO A 144 -4.25 7.27 9.55
C PRO A 144 -5.72 7.07 9.92
N GLY A 145 -6.30 5.96 9.47
CA GLY A 145 -7.70 5.63 9.68
C GLY A 145 -8.71 6.53 8.97
N SER A 146 -8.26 7.38 8.03
CA SER A 146 -9.18 8.18 7.22
C SER A 146 -9.75 7.39 6.04
N GLY A 147 -11.00 7.69 5.70
CA GLY A 147 -11.71 7.07 4.59
C GLY A 147 -11.92 5.57 4.78
N THR A 148 -12.22 4.89 3.68
CA THR A 148 -12.35 3.43 3.60
C THR A 148 -11.54 2.92 2.43
N ILE A 149 -10.91 1.76 2.60
CA ILE A 149 -10.23 1.03 1.52
C ILE A 149 -10.73 -0.41 1.56
N LYS A 150 -11.28 -0.87 0.45
CA LYS A 150 -11.84 -2.22 0.33
C LYS A 150 -11.34 -2.88 -0.93
N LEU A 151 -11.05 -4.18 -0.84
CA LEU A 151 -10.79 -5.02 -2.00
C LEU A 151 -12.09 -5.70 -2.40
N TRP A 152 -12.43 -5.57 -3.67
CA TRP A 152 -13.64 -6.11 -4.28
C TRP A 152 -13.28 -7.05 -5.44
N ILE A 153 -14.22 -7.92 -5.74
CA ILE A 153 -14.29 -8.67 -7.00
C ILE A 153 -15.69 -8.46 -7.59
N GLU A 154 -15.77 -8.24 -8.89
CA GLU A 154 -17.04 -8.06 -9.63
C GLU A 154 -17.05 -8.88 -10.93
N ASP A 155 -18.13 -8.79 -11.70
CA ASP A 155 -18.32 -9.52 -12.96
C ASP A 155 -18.63 -8.67 -14.21
N ASP A 156 -18.68 -7.33 -14.11
CA ASP A 156 -19.08 -6.43 -15.20
C ASP A 156 -18.03 -5.39 -15.66
N ALA A 157 -16.84 -5.39 -15.06
CA ALA A 157 -15.63 -4.67 -15.48
C ALA A 157 -15.73 -3.13 -15.46
N ASP A 158 -16.50 -2.56 -14.55
CA ASP A 158 -16.60 -1.12 -14.35
C ASP A 158 -15.83 -0.60 -13.12
N SER A 159 -15.26 -1.50 -12.32
CA SER A 159 -14.46 -1.24 -11.12
C SER A 159 -15.24 -0.45 -10.08
N SER A 160 -16.51 -0.82 -9.87
CA SER A 160 -17.42 -0.15 -8.93
C SER A 160 -18.13 -1.14 -8.03
N SER A 161 -18.07 -0.89 -6.71
CA SER A 161 -18.82 -1.71 -5.75
C SER A 161 -20.33 -1.46 -5.74
N SER A 162 -20.82 -0.56 -6.58
CA SER A 162 -22.20 -0.08 -6.59
C SER A 162 -23.09 -0.68 -7.69
N THR A 163 -22.48 -1.43 -8.61
CA THR A 163 -23.07 -1.99 -9.83
C THR A 163 -22.62 -3.44 -9.98
N GLY A 164 -23.32 -4.22 -10.81
CA GLY A 164 -22.97 -5.63 -11.03
C GLY A 164 -23.17 -6.56 -9.83
N ASP A 165 -22.69 -7.80 -9.98
CA ASP A 165 -22.54 -8.73 -8.86
C ASP A 165 -21.16 -8.50 -8.21
N VAL A 166 -21.13 -7.92 -7.01
CA VAL A 166 -19.87 -7.57 -6.32
C VAL A 166 -19.76 -8.32 -5.00
N LEU A 167 -18.55 -8.75 -4.64
CA LEU A 167 -18.23 -9.34 -3.35
C LEU A 167 -17.04 -8.65 -2.68
N GLU A 168 -17.21 -8.26 -1.42
CA GLU A 168 -16.13 -7.71 -0.59
C GLU A 168 -15.16 -8.84 -0.20
N LEU A 169 -13.88 -8.66 -0.54
CA LEU A 169 -12.82 -9.61 -0.23
C LEU A 169 -12.09 -9.24 1.07
N ALA A 170 -11.81 -7.95 1.26
CA ALA A 170 -11.10 -7.45 2.44
C ALA A 170 -11.35 -5.95 2.66
N GLU A 171 -11.19 -5.50 3.90
CA GLU A 171 -11.20 -4.09 4.28
C GLU A 171 -9.87 -3.72 4.93
N PHE A 172 -9.42 -2.50 4.68
CA PHE A 172 -8.15 -1.98 5.15
C PHE A 172 -8.33 -0.60 5.77
N MET A 173 -7.44 -0.28 6.71
CA MET A 173 -7.25 1.08 7.20
C MET A 173 -5.84 1.57 6.91
N ILE A 174 -5.73 2.87 6.58
CA ILE A 174 -4.43 3.53 6.46
C ILE A 174 -3.75 3.58 7.82
N ILE A 175 -2.48 3.21 7.87
CA ILE A 175 -1.62 3.38 9.04
C ILE A 175 -0.40 4.23 8.69
N ALA A 176 0.21 4.85 9.71
CA ALA A 176 1.41 5.64 9.51
C ALA A 176 2.67 4.76 9.39
N PRO A 177 3.66 5.15 8.56
CA PRO A 177 3.64 6.27 7.62
C PRO A 177 2.87 5.93 6.33
N SER A 178 2.11 6.88 5.80
CA SER A 178 1.45 6.77 4.49
C SER A 178 1.38 8.14 3.83
N GLY A 179 1.82 8.19 2.57
CA GLY A 179 2.03 9.38 1.75
C GLY A 179 3.39 9.33 1.05
N GLY A 180 3.62 10.26 0.14
CA GLY A 180 4.83 10.36 -0.65
C GLY A 180 4.66 11.34 -1.81
N SER A 181 5.78 11.90 -2.29
CA SER A 181 5.94 12.74 -3.49
C SER A 181 5.11 14.03 -3.65
N ASP A 182 5.63 14.89 -4.53
CA ASP A 182 5.00 16.04 -5.20
C ASP A 182 4.07 15.52 -6.30
N LEU A 183 2.75 15.74 -6.17
CA LEU A 183 1.78 15.65 -7.26
C LEU A 183 1.50 17.08 -7.74
N ASP A 184 1.29 17.26 -9.07
CA ASP A 184 0.94 18.55 -9.62
C ASP A 184 -0.42 19.02 -9.09
N PHE A 185 -0.40 19.80 -8.03
CA PHE A 185 -1.58 20.41 -7.44
C PHE A 185 -1.88 21.75 -8.12
N PHE A 186 -3.03 22.35 -7.83
CA PHE A 186 -3.36 23.69 -8.33
C PHE A 186 -2.22 24.69 -8.04
N GLY A 187 -1.51 25.13 -9.08
CA GLY A 187 -0.36 26.05 -8.98
C GLY A 187 1.03 25.39 -8.91
N GLY A 188 1.13 24.06 -9.05
CA GLY A 188 2.37 23.29 -9.13
C GLY A 188 3.02 23.29 -10.52
N GLY A 189 4.18 22.62 -10.63
CA GLY A 189 4.91 22.44 -11.89
C GLY A 189 5.46 21.03 -12.12
N GLY A 190 5.06 20.06 -11.29
CA GLY A 190 5.59 18.69 -11.28
C GLY A 190 4.53 17.67 -11.68
N GLN A 191 4.60 17.13 -12.91
CA GLN A 191 3.50 16.34 -13.51
C GLN A 191 3.26 14.94 -12.91
N ASN A 192 4.18 14.42 -12.08
CA ASN A 192 4.18 13.01 -11.65
C ASN A 192 4.49 12.90 -10.15
N ALA A 193 3.72 12.06 -9.43
CA ALA A 193 3.96 11.75 -8.03
C ALA A 193 4.14 10.25 -7.79
N THR A 194 5.06 9.87 -6.91
CA THR A 194 5.07 8.53 -6.32
C THR A 194 4.42 8.54 -4.93
N ILE A 195 3.33 7.80 -4.76
CA ILE A 195 2.52 7.71 -3.54
C ILE A 195 2.77 6.36 -2.87
N ASP A 196 3.25 6.39 -1.64
CA ASP A 196 3.37 5.19 -0.80
C ASP A 196 2.21 5.10 0.20
N ILE A 197 1.47 3.99 0.21
CA ILE A 197 0.37 3.76 1.16
C ILE A 197 0.68 2.52 2.00
N THR A 198 0.64 2.69 3.32
CA THR A 198 0.76 1.58 4.27
C THR A 198 -0.63 1.30 4.85
N LEU A 199 -1.04 0.04 4.75
CA LEU A 199 -2.36 -0.43 5.11
C LEU A 199 -2.27 -1.55 6.15
N MET A 200 -3.27 -1.62 7.01
CA MET A 200 -3.53 -2.75 7.89
C MET A 200 -4.89 -3.34 7.53
N GLN A 201 -4.94 -4.65 7.28
CA GLN A 201 -6.20 -5.34 7.03
C GLN A 201 -7.03 -5.40 8.30
N THR A 202 -8.25 -4.88 8.25
CA THR A 202 -9.20 -4.85 9.39
C THR A 202 -10.20 -5.98 9.34
N SER A 203 -10.56 -6.43 8.13
CA SER A 203 -11.44 -7.58 7.89
C SER A 203 -11.12 -8.26 6.55
N GLY A 204 -11.65 -9.47 6.33
CA GLY A 204 -11.61 -10.11 5.01
C GLY A 204 -12.07 -11.56 5.02
N ILE A 205 -12.03 -12.19 3.84
CA ILE A 205 -12.31 -13.61 3.68
C ILE A 205 -11.13 -14.41 4.24
N ALA A 206 -11.44 -15.41 5.06
CA ALA A 206 -10.43 -16.27 5.66
C ALA A 206 -9.64 -17.03 4.58
N GLY A 207 -8.31 -17.05 4.74
CA GLY A 207 -7.37 -17.69 3.83
C GLY A 207 -7.11 -16.91 2.53
N LEU A 208 -7.66 -15.69 2.38
CA LEU A 208 -7.45 -14.87 1.19
C LEU A 208 -5.98 -14.54 0.95
N TYR A 209 -5.25 -14.19 2.01
CA TYR A 209 -3.81 -13.92 1.95
C TYR A 209 -3.05 -14.96 2.78
N THR A 210 -2.05 -15.59 2.18
CA THR A 210 -1.19 -16.56 2.88
C THR A 210 0.28 -16.36 2.52
N ASP A 211 1.17 -16.80 3.41
CA ASP A 211 2.58 -16.98 3.09
C ASP A 211 2.80 -18.11 2.07
N MET A 212 4.05 -18.31 1.67
CA MET A 212 4.43 -19.37 0.73
C MET A 212 4.12 -20.81 1.21
N ASN A 213 3.95 -20.99 2.52
CA ASN A 213 3.65 -22.29 3.15
C ASN A 213 2.14 -22.50 3.35
N GLY A 214 1.31 -21.52 2.98
CA GLY A 214 -0.14 -21.55 3.15
C GLY A 214 -0.61 -21.14 4.55
N PHE A 215 0.23 -20.51 5.37
CA PHE A 215 -0.19 -19.90 6.61
C PHE A 215 -0.89 -18.57 6.33
N GLU A 216 -2.09 -18.41 6.87
CA GLU A 216 -2.89 -17.20 6.71
C GLU A 216 -2.25 -16.02 7.46
N PHE A 217 -2.19 -14.87 6.80
CA PHE A 217 -1.84 -13.62 7.47
C PHE A 217 -3.01 -13.16 8.33
N ALA A 218 -2.74 -12.97 9.62
CA ALA A 218 -3.78 -12.60 10.57
C ALA A 218 -4.28 -11.17 10.34
N MET A 219 -5.60 -11.01 10.30
CA MET A 219 -6.23 -9.68 10.27
C MET A 219 -5.90 -8.90 11.54
N ASN A 220 -5.72 -7.58 11.40
CA ASN A 220 -5.33 -6.66 12.47
C ASN A 220 -3.97 -6.97 13.12
N ASP A 221 -3.14 -7.81 12.50
CA ASP A 221 -1.79 -8.05 12.98
C ASP A 221 -0.90 -6.85 12.62
N PRO A 222 -0.40 -6.08 13.62
CA PRO A 222 0.50 -4.96 13.35
C PRO A 222 1.85 -5.39 12.75
N GLU A 223 2.18 -6.69 12.82
CA GLU A 223 3.37 -7.28 12.21
C GLU A 223 3.18 -7.54 10.72
N VAL A 224 1.94 -7.52 10.20
CA VAL A 224 1.60 -7.64 8.78
C VAL A 224 1.15 -6.29 8.24
N GLN A 225 1.88 -5.78 7.24
CA GLN A 225 1.58 -4.51 6.58
C GLN A 225 1.37 -4.75 5.10
N HIS A 226 0.32 -4.15 4.57
CA HIS A 226 0.03 -4.16 3.14
C HIS A 226 0.53 -2.83 2.55
N LEU A 227 1.37 -2.91 1.53
CA LEU A 227 2.11 -1.77 1.01
C LEU A 227 1.73 -1.52 -0.44
N GLY A 228 1.15 -0.35 -0.73
CA GLY A 228 0.95 0.15 -2.09
C GLY A 228 2.02 1.18 -2.42
N ASN A 229 2.61 1.09 -3.61
CA ASN A 229 3.44 2.12 -4.22
C ASN A 229 2.84 2.45 -5.59
N MET A 230 2.51 3.71 -5.83
CA MET A 230 1.80 4.13 -7.05
C MET A 230 2.45 5.36 -7.66
N ASP A 231 2.63 5.33 -8.97
CA ASP A 231 2.88 6.52 -9.76
C ASP A 231 1.53 7.12 -10.17
N ALA A 232 1.27 8.33 -9.69
CA ALA A 232 0.11 9.15 -10.02
C ALA A 232 0.52 10.19 -11.07
N LEU A 233 -0.16 10.14 -12.22
CA LEU A 233 0.00 11.06 -13.33
C LEU A 233 -1.28 11.87 -13.48
N LEU A 234 -1.18 13.17 -13.76
CA LEU A 234 -2.36 13.94 -14.18
C LEU A 234 -3.01 13.26 -15.38
N ASP A 235 -4.34 13.11 -15.36
CA ASP A 235 -5.05 12.52 -16.49
C ASP A 235 -4.79 13.36 -17.77
N PRO A 236 -4.10 12.80 -18.77
CA PRO A 236 -3.74 13.52 -19.98
C PRO A 236 -4.94 13.81 -20.89
N ASN A 237 -6.07 13.13 -20.68
CA ASN A 237 -7.29 13.28 -21.48
C ASN A 237 -8.21 14.39 -20.94
N LEU A 238 -8.01 14.83 -19.69
CA LEU A 238 -8.76 15.92 -19.08
C LEU A 238 -7.94 17.21 -19.15
N ASN A 239 -8.37 18.15 -20.02
CA ASN A 239 -7.77 19.48 -20.12
C ASN A 239 -8.87 20.56 -20.14
N PRO A 240 -8.91 21.48 -19.16
CA PRO A 240 -7.92 21.65 -18.08
C PRO A 240 -8.09 20.62 -16.96
N ASN A 241 -6.97 20.07 -16.52
CA ASN A 241 -6.77 19.43 -15.23
C ASN A 241 -5.63 20.21 -14.57
N PRO A 242 -5.81 20.76 -13.35
CA PRO A 242 -7.00 20.72 -12.47
C PRO A 242 -8.20 21.58 -12.88
N ASP A 243 -9.42 21.20 -12.44
CA ASP A 243 -10.64 22.04 -12.47
C ASP A 243 -10.68 22.94 -11.22
N ASN A 244 -10.75 24.26 -11.48
CA ASN A 244 -10.72 25.32 -10.48
C ASN A 244 -11.99 26.18 -10.46
N THR A 245 -13.09 25.72 -11.06
CA THR A 245 -14.37 26.47 -11.08
C THR A 245 -14.92 26.77 -9.69
N GLY A 246 -14.53 25.98 -8.68
CA GLY A 246 -14.86 26.17 -7.27
C GLY A 246 -13.92 27.09 -6.48
N ILE A 247 -12.89 27.68 -7.11
CA ILE A 247 -11.95 28.59 -6.45
C ILE A 247 -12.43 30.04 -6.65
N ASP A 248 -12.66 30.75 -5.55
CA ASP A 248 -13.10 32.13 -5.58
C ASP A 248 -11.99 33.09 -6.10
N PRO A 249 -12.34 34.29 -6.57
CA PRO A 249 -11.37 35.27 -7.05
C PRO A 249 -10.38 35.77 -5.98
N MET A 250 -10.62 35.47 -4.70
CA MET A 250 -9.74 35.81 -3.58
C MET A 250 -8.79 34.65 -3.19
N GLY A 251 -8.88 33.52 -3.90
CA GLY A 251 -7.97 32.38 -3.78
C GLY A 251 -8.40 31.31 -2.79
N ASN A 252 -9.65 31.32 -2.34
CA ASN A 252 -10.18 30.30 -1.44
C ASN A 252 -11.15 29.40 -2.20
N GLY A 253 -11.07 28.09 -1.96
CA GLY A 253 -12.05 27.16 -2.51
C GLY A 253 -11.53 25.75 -2.64
N VAL A 254 -12.11 25.02 -3.60
CA VAL A 254 -11.81 23.62 -3.86
C VAL A 254 -11.34 23.45 -5.30
N SER A 255 -10.24 22.71 -5.47
CA SER A 255 -9.75 22.23 -6.75
C SER A 255 -10.05 20.75 -6.88
N LEU A 256 -10.48 20.32 -8.07
CA LEU A 256 -10.64 18.92 -8.42
C LEU A 256 -9.50 18.52 -9.36
N ILE A 257 -8.81 17.43 -9.04
CA ILE A 257 -7.70 16.89 -9.82
C ILE A 257 -8.02 15.45 -10.12
N THR A 258 -7.91 15.06 -11.39
CA THR A 258 -8.05 13.66 -11.79
C THR A 258 -6.67 13.09 -12.07
N VAL A 259 -6.38 11.90 -11.54
CA VAL A 259 -5.10 11.22 -11.75
C VAL A 259 -5.31 9.81 -12.26
N GLN A 260 -4.40 9.40 -13.14
CA GLN A 260 -4.20 8.01 -13.51
C GLN A 260 -3.10 7.44 -12.61
N ASN A 261 -3.38 6.31 -11.99
CA ASN A 261 -2.48 5.63 -11.06
C ASN A 261 -2.00 4.32 -11.68
N ALA A 262 -0.71 4.02 -11.54
CA ALA A 262 -0.14 2.72 -11.88
C ALA A 262 0.90 2.35 -10.83
N GLY A 263 0.97 1.09 -10.40
CA GLY A 263 1.77 0.78 -9.23
C GLY A 263 1.93 -0.69 -8.91
N GLN A 264 2.42 -0.92 -7.68
CA GLN A 264 2.65 -2.23 -7.13
C GLN A 264 2.06 -2.35 -5.73
N TYR A 265 1.64 -3.57 -5.39
CA TYR A 265 1.16 -3.93 -4.08
C TYR A 265 1.93 -5.14 -3.53
N ASN A 266 2.34 -5.03 -2.27
CA ASN A 266 3.16 -6.00 -1.56
C ASN A 266 2.61 -6.26 -0.15
N ILE A 267 3.01 -7.39 0.43
CA ILE A 267 2.85 -7.66 1.86
C ILE A 267 4.22 -7.56 2.52
N LYS A 268 4.25 -7.14 3.77
CA LYS A 268 5.44 -7.02 4.58
C LYS A 268 5.16 -7.62 5.94
N THR A 269 6.04 -8.50 6.40
CA THR A 269 5.90 -9.19 7.68
C THR A 269 7.10 -8.91 8.58
N ILE A 270 6.90 -9.08 9.89
CA ILE A 270 8.02 -9.24 10.82
C ILE A 270 8.32 -10.73 10.91
N PRO A 271 9.57 -11.16 10.67
CA PRO A 271 9.95 -12.54 10.90
C PRO A 271 9.66 -12.91 12.36
N GLU A 272 8.90 -13.98 12.59
CA GLU A 272 8.52 -14.40 13.94
C GLU A 272 9.74 -14.43 14.88
N ALA A 273 9.59 -13.90 16.10
CA ALA A 273 10.65 -13.86 17.10
C ALA A 273 11.23 -15.26 17.43
N SER A 274 10.48 -16.33 17.16
CA SER A 274 10.87 -17.74 17.29
C SER A 274 12.08 -18.09 16.41
N SER A 275 12.10 -17.61 15.17
CA SER A 275 13.16 -17.83 14.17
C SER A 275 14.46 -17.13 14.55
N MET A 276 14.35 -15.91 15.08
CA MET A 276 15.47 -15.11 15.59
C MET A 276 16.04 -15.66 16.91
N ALA A 277 15.17 -16.12 17.81
CA ALA A 277 15.57 -16.77 19.05
C ALA A 277 16.30 -18.09 18.80
N ALA A 278 15.84 -18.92 17.85
CA ALA A 278 16.52 -20.15 17.45
C ALA A 278 17.92 -19.89 16.88
N PHE A 279 18.08 -18.82 16.08
CA PHE A 279 19.39 -18.37 15.60
C PHE A 279 20.30 -17.89 16.74
N GLY A 280 19.75 -17.10 17.67
CA GLY A 280 20.47 -16.59 18.85
C GLY A 280 20.93 -17.69 19.81
N PHE A 281 20.07 -18.69 20.09
CA PHE A 281 20.42 -19.85 20.90
C PHE A 281 21.40 -20.79 20.17
N GLY A 282 21.28 -20.94 18.85
CA GLY A 282 22.22 -21.72 18.03
C GLY A 282 23.65 -21.14 18.07
N LEU A 283 23.78 -19.82 17.95
CA LEU A 283 25.08 -19.11 18.05
C LEU A 283 25.68 -19.18 19.46
N LEU A 284 24.88 -19.02 20.52
CA LEU A 284 25.32 -19.19 21.90
C LEU A 284 25.77 -20.63 22.20
N GLY A 285 25.07 -21.62 21.65
CA GLY A 285 25.46 -23.04 21.75
C GLY A 285 26.81 -23.34 21.09
N LEU A 286 27.04 -22.80 19.89
CA LEU A 286 28.31 -22.96 19.16
C LEU A 286 29.48 -22.22 19.84
N MET A 287 29.26 -21.01 20.36
CA MET A 287 30.28 -20.29 21.12
C MET A 287 30.62 -20.97 22.45
N GLY A 288 29.63 -21.58 23.12
CA GLY A 288 29.83 -22.39 24.32
C GLY A 288 30.71 -23.63 24.07
N MET A 289 30.53 -24.31 22.94
CA MET A 289 31.36 -25.47 22.56
C MET A 289 32.76 -25.08 22.09
N ALA A 290 32.91 -23.96 21.38
CA ALA A 290 34.23 -23.43 20.99
C ALA A 290 35.07 -22.98 22.21
N ARG A 291 34.42 -22.44 23.25
CA ARG A 291 35.11 -22.01 24.49
C ARG A 291 35.55 -23.19 25.34
N ARG A 292 34.77 -24.29 25.39
CA ARG A 292 35.20 -25.53 26.06
C ARG A 292 36.40 -26.19 25.39
N ARG A 293 36.47 -26.21 24.06
CA ARG A 293 37.63 -26.77 23.33
C ARG A 293 38.93 -26.00 23.53
N ARG A 294 38.87 -24.69 23.83
CA ARG A 294 40.05 -23.86 24.14
C ARG A 294 40.52 -23.96 25.60
N GLN A 295 39.72 -24.50 26.51
CA GLN A 295 40.12 -24.71 27.91
C GLN A 295 40.73 -26.10 28.15
N THR A 296 40.64 -27.01 27.19
CA THR A 296 41.22 -28.37 27.23
C THR A 296 42.39 -28.56 26.26
N ALA A 297 43.01 -27.47 25.80
CA ALA A 297 44.25 -27.49 25.03
C ALA A 297 45.36 -26.77 25.80
#